data_AF-A0A931QFN4-F1
#
_entry.id   AF-A0A931QFN4-F1
#
_cell.length_a   1.000
_cell.length_b   1.000
_cell.length_c   1.000
_cell.angle_alpha   90.00
_cell.angle_beta   90.00
_cell.angle_gamma   90.00
#
_symmetry.space_group_name_H-M   'P 1'
#
loop_
_entity.id
_entity.type
_entity.pdbx_description
1 polymer ?
#
loop_
_entity_poly.entity_id
_entity_poly.type
_entity_poly.pdbx_seq_one_letter_code
_entity_poly.pdbx_strand_id
1 'polypeptide(L)'
;MNISYRRILRTTTASMAAMFPPKSLRGMKREIIEPLASMTAVVMELNAFPISRSVLKFFLSSFFFKDQTPHFVILTQNWMGFSTELESLRASGNQPLQHRTANQSILSKLPKK
;
A
#
# COMPACT_ATOMS: atom_id res chain seq x y z
N MET A 1 -1.28 11.64 1.58
CA MET A 1 -1.74 10.70 2.63
C MET A 1 -0.61 9.71 2.89
N ASN A 2 -0.04 9.68 4.09
CA ASN A 2 1.07 8.76 4.42
C ASN A 2 0.49 7.51 5.09
N ILE A 3 0.29 6.43 4.33
CA ILE A 3 -0.08 5.14 4.92
C ILE A 3 1.23 4.50 5.37
N SER A 4 1.40 4.36 6.69
CA SER A 4 2.55 3.62 7.21
C SER A 4 2.54 2.18 6.69
N TYR A 5 3.63 1.72 6.10
CA TYR A 5 3.83 0.34 5.64
C TYR A 5 3.55 -0.71 6.72
N ARG A 6 3.67 -0.33 8.00
CA ARG A 6 3.34 -1.19 9.15
C ARG A 6 1.85 -1.53 9.28
N ARG A 7 0.97 -0.78 8.62
CA ARG A 7 -0.50 -1.02 8.65
C ARG A 7 -0.94 -2.04 7.60
N ILE A 8 -0.10 -2.33 6.62
CA ILE A 8 -0.39 -3.29 5.55
C ILE A 8 -0.17 -4.69 6.12
N LEU A 9 -1.27 -5.41 6.34
CA LEU A 9 -1.27 -6.78 6.85
C LEU A 9 -0.87 -7.76 5.76
N ARG A 10 -1.52 -7.63 4.60
CA ARG A 10 -1.34 -8.54 3.48
C ARG A 10 -1.58 -7.80 2.19
N THR A 11 -0.87 -8.25 1.16
CA THR A 11 -1.10 -7.80 -0.21
C THR A 11 -1.43 -9.01 -1.05
N THR A 12 -2.57 -8.99 -1.74
CA THR A 12 -2.99 -10.05 -2.65
C THR A 12 -3.22 -9.48 -4.05
N THR A 13 -3.06 -10.32 -5.06
CA THR A 13 -3.38 -9.98 -6.44
C THR A 13 -4.69 -10.61 -6.86
N ALA A 14 -5.46 -9.87 -7.63
CA ALA A 14 -6.66 -10.36 -8.27
C ALA A 14 -6.86 -9.65 -9.61
N SER A 15 -7.50 -10.32 -10.56
CA SER A 15 -7.92 -9.67 -11.80
C SER A 15 -9.00 -8.63 -11.50
N MET A 16 -8.96 -7.48 -12.19
CA MET A 16 -10.02 -6.48 -12.07
C MET A 16 -11.38 -7.03 -12.46
N ALA A 17 -11.47 -7.86 -13.50
CA ALA A 17 -12.72 -8.51 -13.91
C ALA A 17 -13.30 -9.43 -12.80
N ALA A 18 -12.43 -10.05 -11.99
CA ALA A 18 -12.85 -10.91 -10.89
C ALA A 18 -13.39 -10.09 -9.68
N MET A 19 -12.86 -8.89 -9.46
CA MET A 19 -13.29 -8.02 -8.35
C MET A 19 -14.47 -7.12 -8.71
N PHE A 20 -14.49 -6.62 -9.95
CA PHE A 20 -15.53 -5.75 -10.48
C PHE A 20 -15.97 -6.26 -11.86
N PRO A 21 -16.84 -7.28 -11.91
CA PRO A 21 -17.28 -7.85 -13.18
C PRO A 21 -17.95 -6.78 -14.05
N PRO A 22 -17.47 -6.51 -15.28
CA PRO A 22 -18.08 -5.49 -16.14
C PRO A 22 -19.57 -5.74 -16.40
N LYS A 23 -19.97 -7.02 -16.44
CA LYS A 23 -21.36 -7.46 -16.61
C LYS A 23 -22.27 -7.11 -15.43
N SER A 24 -21.74 -6.97 -14.21
CA SER A 24 -22.51 -6.55 -13.04
C SER A 24 -22.57 -5.03 -12.88
N LEU A 25 -21.76 -4.29 -13.62
CA LEU A 25 -21.73 -2.82 -13.60
C LEU A 25 -22.66 -2.24 -14.67
N ARG A 26 -23.19 -1.03 -14.41
CA ARG A 26 -24.12 -0.32 -15.31
C ARG A 26 -23.59 1.06 -15.68
N GLY A 27 -23.93 1.51 -16.88
CA GLY A 27 -23.60 2.86 -17.39
C GLY A 27 -22.10 3.15 -17.42
N MET A 28 -21.74 4.41 -17.14
CA MET A 28 -20.34 4.89 -17.17
C MET A 28 -19.37 4.06 -16.33
N LYS A 29 -19.83 3.43 -15.23
CA LYS A 29 -18.98 2.55 -14.41
C LYS A 29 -18.47 1.33 -15.19
N ARG A 30 -19.30 0.79 -16.07
CA ARG A 30 -18.93 -0.33 -16.93
C ARG A 30 -17.93 0.12 -17.98
N GLU A 31 -18.19 1.23 -18.66
CA GLU A 31 -17.33 1.78 -19.71
C GLU A 31 -15.92 2.10 -19.19
N ILE A 32 -15.80 2.56 -17.93
CA ILE A 32 -14.50 2.81 -17.29
C ILE A 32 -13.77 1.51 -16.92
N ILE A 33 -14.48 0.49 -16.42
CA ILE A 33 -13.86 -0.76 -15.94
C ILE A 33 -13.57 -1.76 -17.05
N GLU A 34 -14.36 -1.78 -18.12
CA GLU A 34 -14.20 -2.67 -19.26
C GLU A 34 -12.77 -2.67 -19.85
N PRO A 35 -12.12 -1.53 -20.14
CA PRO A 35 -10.73 -1.51 -20.61
C PRO A 35 -9.72 -1.93 -19.54
N LEU A 36 -10.07 -1.82 -18.25
CA LEU A 36 -9.21 -2.17 -17.12
C LEU A 36 -9.38 -3.62 -16.66
N ALA A 37 -10.37 -4.34 -17.21
CA ALA A 37 -10.78 -5.67 -16.76
C ALA A 37 -9.67 -6.72 -16.89
N SER A 38 -8.81 -6.58 -17.91
CA SER A 38 -7.66 -7.47 -18.15
C SER A 38 -6.46 -7.19 -17.23
N MET A 39 -6.46 -6.06 -16.52
CA MET A 39 -5.35 -5.67 -15.67
C MET A 39 -5.39 -6.39 -14.32
N THR A 40 -4.21 -6.51 -13.72
CA THR A 40 -4.07 -7.01 -12.35
C THR A 40 -4.29 -5.85 -11.39
N ALA A 41 -5.11 -6.10 -10.38
CA ALA A 41 -5.28 -5.20 -9.28
C ALA A 41 -4.73 -5.84 -8.00
N VAL A 42 -4.18 -4.97 -7.16
CA VAL A 42 -3.54 -5.28 -5.90
C VAL A 42 -4.49 -4.91 -4.79
N VAL A 43 -4.86 -5.88 -3.98
CA VAL A 43 -5.65 -5.68 -2.78
C VAL A 43 -4.71 -5.60 -1.60
N MET A 44 -4.61 -4.41 -1.01
CA MET A 44 -3.85 -4.19 0.20
C MET A 44 -4.80 -4.24 1.39
N GLU A 45 -4.74 -5.32 2.15
CA GLU A 45 -5.46 -5.47 3.42
C GLU A 45 -4.72 -4.68 4.50
N LEU A 46 -5.47 -3.82 5.19
CA LEU A 46 -4.99 -2.99 6.27
C LEU A 46 -5.56 -3.48 7.60
N ASN A 47 -4.88 -3.18 8.70
CA ASN A 47 -5.47 -3.38 10.03
C ASN A 47 -6.66 -2.44 10.30
N ALA A 48 -6.56 -1.19 9.83
CA ALA A 48 -7.59 -0.17 9.91
C ALA A 48 -7.31 0.94 8.89
N PHE A 49 -8.37 1.61 8.43
CA PHE A 49 -8.20 2.81 7.60
C PHE A 49 -7.50 3.94 8.37
N PRO A 50 -6.66 4.75 7.71
CA PRO A 50 -5.96 5.87 8.35
C PRO A 50 -6.90 7.02 8.74
N ILE A 51 -8.05 7.14 8.05
CA ILE A 51 -9.13 8.09 8.31
C ILE A 51 -10.47 7.37 8.11
N SER A 52 -11.59 8.01 8.46
CA SER A 52 -12.90 7.36 8.32
C SER A 52 -13.20 6.97 6.87
N ARG A 53 -13.87 5.83 6.69
CA ARG A 53 -14.23 5.30 5.37
C ARG A 53 -15.11 6.27 4.58
N SER A 54 -15.97 7.03 5.26
CA SER A 54 -16.83 8.04 4.62
C SER A 54 -16.00 9.16 3.99
N VAL A 55 -14.96 9.63 4.68
CA VAL A 55 -14.04 10.64 4.13
C VAL A 55 -13.27 10.03 2.95
N LEU A 56 -12.78 8.80 3.08
CA LEU A 56 -12.10 8.13 1.97
C LEU A 56 -12.99 7.99 0.73
N LYS A 57 -14.27 7.65 0.89
CA LYS A 57 -15.23 7.55 -0.22
C LYS A 57 -15.58 8.89 -0.86
N PHE A 58 -15.34 10.01 -0.18
CA PHE A 58 -15.51 11.33 -0.76
C PHE A 58 -14.38 11.67 -1.74
N PHE A 59 -13.15 11.26 -1.43
CA PHE A 59 -11.98 11.54 -2.26
C PHE A 59 -11.62 10.44 -3.25
N LEU A 60 -11.93 9.18 -2.92
CA LEU A 60 -11.57 8.01 -3.71
C LEU A 60 -12.80 7.40 -4.38
N SER A 61 -12.61 6.94 -5.61
CA SER A 61 -13.65 6.20 -6.34
C SER A 61 -14.08 4.94 -5.59
N SER A 62 -15.32 4.50 -5.81
CA SER A 62 -15.84 3.26 -5.25
C SER A 62 -15.02 2.02 -5.63
N PHE A 63 -14.29 2.06 -6.74
CA PHE A 63 -13.43 0.95 -7.20
C PHE A 63 -12.22 0.69 -6.30
N PHE A 64 -11.86 1.61 -5.41
CA PHE A 64 -10.84 1.36 -4.38
C PHE A 64 -11.35 0.46 -3.25
N PHE A 65 -12.67 0.22 -3.17
CA PHE A 65 -13.30 -0.53 -2.09
C PHE A 65 -14.12 -1.69 -2.68
N LYS A 66 -13.61 -2.92 -2.53
CA LYS A 66 -14.35 -4.14 -2.92
C LYS A 66 -15.50 -4.48 -1.94
N ASP A 67 -15.28 -4.36 -0.63
CA ASP A 67 -16.24 -4.75 0.41
C ASP A 67 -16.15 -3.84 1.64
N GLN A 68 -16.65 -4.27 2.81
CA GLN A 68 -16.67 -3.48 4.05
C GLN A 68 -15.38 -3.54 4.88
N THR A 69 -14.43 -4.39 4.52
CA THR A 69 -13.18 -4.54 5.24
C THR A 69 -12.23 -3.36 4.99
N PRO A 70 -11.24 -3.15 5.88
CA PRO A 70 -10.22 -2.13 5.68
C PRO A 70 -9.19 -2.56 4.64
N HIS A 71 -9.45 -2.27 3.37
CA HIS A 71 -8.52 -2.53 2.27
C HIS A 71 -8.58 -1.46 1.18
N PHE A 72 -7.53 -1.45 0.36
CA PHE A 72 -7.50 -0.67 -0.87
C PHE A 72 -7.25 -1.57 -2.08
N VAL A 73 -8.02 -1.35 -3.13
CA VAL A 73 -7.78 -1.96 -4.45
C VAL A 73 -7.05 -0.96 -5.33
N ILE A 74 -5.84 -1.30 -5.76
CA ILE A 74 -5.01 -0.46 -6.63
C ILE A 74 -4.76 -1.20 -7.94
N LEU A 75 -5.05 -0.53 -9.04
CA LEU A 75 -4.72 -1.04 -10.36
C LEU A 75 -3.22 -0.89 -10.61
N THR A 76 -2.55 -1.95 -11.03
CA THR A 76 -1.12 -1.88 -11.37
C THR A 76 -0.83 -2.57 -12.70
N GLN A 77 0.10 -2.00 -13.46
CA GLN A 77 0.65 -2.64 -14.65
C GLN A 77 1.79 -3.60 -14.30
N ASN A 78 2.57 -3.30 -13.26
CA ASN A 78 3.72 -4.09 -12.83
C ASN A 78 3.61 -4.44 -11.34
N TRP A 79 2.82 -5.46 -11.03
CA TRP A 79 2.70 -5.99 -9.68
C TRP A 79 4.04 -6.45 -9.11
N MET A 80 4.86 -7.11 -9.93
CA MET A 80 6.11 -7.71 -9.46
C MET A 80 7.08 -6.64 -8.96
N GLY A 81 7.24 -5.55 -9.71
CA GLY A 81 8.03 -4.39 -9.27
C GLY A 81 7.50 -3.78 -7.99
N PHE A 82 6.18 -3.53 -7.92
CA PHE A 82 5.54 -3.00 -6.72
C PHE A 82 5.74 -3.90 -5.48
N SER A 83 5.65 -5.23 -5.65
CA SER A 83 5.85 -6.18 -4.56
C SER A 83 7.30 -6.16 -4.04
N THR A 84 8.27 -6.05 -4.94
CA THR A 84 9.70 -5.95 -4.60
C THR A 84 10.01 -4.64 -3.88
N GLU A 85 9.45 -3.52 -4.32
CA GLU A 85 9.59 -2.22 -3.65
C GLU A 85 8.94 -2.23 -2.27
N LEU A 86 7.74 -2.79 -2.14
CA LEU A 86 7.03 -2.85 -0.87
C LEU A 86 7.79 -3.71 0.16
N GLU A 87 8.35 -4.84 -0.28
CA GLU A 87 9.15 -5.71 0.58
C GLU A 87 10.50 -5.06 0.94
N SER A 88 11.16 -4.36 0.02
CA SER A 88 12.42 -3.67 0.32
C SER A 88 12.24 -2.53 1.34
N LEU A 89 11.12 -1.81 1.27
CA LEU A 89 10.76 -0.76 2.23
C LEU A 89 10.41 -1.35 3.61
N ARG A 90 9.73 -2.51 3.65
CA ARG A 90 9.47 -3.23 4.90
C ARG A 90 10.76 -3.73 5.56
N ALA A 91 11.67 -4.31 4.77
CA ALA A 91 12.98 -4.75 5.24
C ALA A 91 13.84 -3.59 5.77
N SER A 92 13.77 -2.43 5.11
CA SER A 92 14.49 -1.21 5.53
C SER A 92 13.95 -0.62 6.84
N GLY A 93 12.62 -0.65 7.06
CA GLY A 93 11.98 -0.14 8.27
C GLY A 93 12.09 -1.05 9.51
N ASN A 94 12.56 -2.28 9.33
CA ASN A 94 12.86 -3.26 10.38
C ASN A 94 14.35 -3.36 10.69
N GLN A 95 15.21 -2.59 10.02
CA GLN A 95 16.57 -2.40 10.50
C GLN A 95 16.45 -1.73 11.88
N PRO A 96 16.95 -2.33 12.98
CA PRO A 96 17.07 -1.58 14.22
C PRO A 96 17.85 -0.32 13.86
N LEU A 97 17.36 0.84 14.28
CA LEU A 97 18.19 2.04 14.30
C LEU A 97 19.48 1.60 14.98
N GLN A 98 20.55 1.39 14.22
CA GLN A 98 21.87 1.31 14.79
C GLN A 98 21.99 2.67 15.46
N HIS A 99 21.75 2.69 16.78
CA HIS A 99 22.31 3.69 17.65
C HIS A 99 23.79 3.64 17.29
N ARG A 100 24.21 4.54 16.40
CA ARG A 100 25.60 4.88 16.22
C ARG A 100 26.01 5.34 17.59
N THR A 101 26.58 4.40 18.34
CA THR A 101 27.07 4.59 19.69
C THR A 101 27.87 5.88 19.65
N ALA A 102 27.40 6.88 20.39
CA ALA A 102 28.07 8.17 20.58
C ALA A 102 29.50 8.01 21.17
N ASN A 103 29.94 6.78 21.41
CA ASN A 103 31.25 6.37 21.89
C ASN A 103 32.33 6.25 20.80
N GLN A 104 32.05 6.58 19.53
CA GLN A 104 33.11 6.76 18.51
C GLN A 104 33.56 8.22 18.37
N SER A 105 33.16 9.10 19.29
CA SER A 105 33.69 10.47 19.34
C SER A 105 35.20 10.45 19.56
N ILE A 106 35.92 10.89 18.52
CA ILE A 106 37.38 11.10 18.47
C ILE A 106 37.86 11.98 19.65
N LEU A 107 36.96 12.83 20.16
CA LEU A 107 37.14 13.67 21.35
C LEU A 107 37.41 12.89 22.65
N SER A 108 36.98 11.61 22.74
CA SER A 108 37.27 10.76 23.91
C SER A 108 38.72 10.23 23.94
N LYS A 109 39.46 10.37 22.84
CA LYS A 109 40.86 9.93 22.70
C LYS A 109 41.87 11.08 22.84
N LEU A 110 41.43 12.30 23.13
CA LEU A 110 42.34 13.41 23.37
C LEU A 110 42.91 13.35 24.80
N PRO A 111 44.23 13.39 24.98
CA PRO A 111 44.84 13.41 26.30
C PRO A 111 44.41 14.70 27.03
N LYS A 112 43.82 14.53 28.22
CA LYS A 112 43.54 15.66 29.11
C LYS A 112 44.87 16.20 29.61
N LYS A 113 45.12 17.48 29.34
CA LYS A 113 46.30 18.22 29.79
C LYS A 113 45.89 19.14 30.94
#